data_AF-A0A9D5TBP1-F1
#
_entry.id   AF-A0A9D5TBP1-F1
#
_cell.length_a   1.000
_cell.length_b   1.000
_cell.length_c   1.000
_cell.angle_alpha   90.00
_cell.angle_beta   90.00
_cell.angle_gamma   90.00
#
_symmetry.space_group_name_H-M   'P 1'
#
loop_
_entity.id
_entity.type
_entity.pdbx_description
1 polymer ?
#
loop_
_entity_poly.entity_id
_entity_poly.type
_entity_poly.pdbx_seq_one_letter_code
_entity_poly.pdbx_strand_id
1 'polypeptide(L)'
;MKLISKLIKSLSFTFRLNKSWAYLSKGDVCRSELEIDELFLIYRNPFPEHHIMRGYIKYKAKKYSEAIQEFEISLEKLEQVEKFNQDTKNYLKVFLRGPMAFSIAMAHEKSRQFEILSEEELQIDLSNVPSRIREHYRTKDLETAKKVTLIG
;
A
#
# COMPACT_ATOMS: atom_id res chain seq x y z
N MET A 1 20.87 20.64 -14.47
CA MET A 1 21.13 20.02 -13.15
C MET A 1 19.89 19.56 -12.37
N LYS A 2 18.79 20.35 -12.26
CA LYS A 2 17.62 19.98 -11.43
C LYS A 2 16.80 18.75 -11.91
N LEU A 3 16.77 18.46 -13.21
CA LEU A 3 16.05 17.29 -13.76
C LEU A 3 16.78 15.98 -13.52
N ILE A 4 18.09 15.95 -13.79
CA ILE A 4 18.94 14.77 -13.57
C ILE A 4 18.94 14.37 -12.09
N SER A 5 19.03 15.34 -11.16
CA SER A 5 18.98 15.03 -9.72
C SER A 5 17.62 14.55 -9.25
N LYS A 6 16.51 15.02 -9.83
CA LYS A 6 15.16 14.48 -9.56
C LYS A 6 15.01 13.05 -10.07
N LEU A 7 15.51 12.77 -11.27
CA LEU A 7 15.45 11.46 -11.89
C LEU A 7 16.26 10.43 -11.09
N ILE A 8 17.48 10.79 -10.67
CA ILE A 8 18.33 9.93 -9.83
C ILE A 8 17.64 9.64 -8.49
N LYS A 9 17.02 10.64 -7.86
CA LYS A 9 16.26 10.44 -6.62
C LYS A 9 15.03 9.55 -6.80
N SER A 10 14.30 9.67 -7.92
CA SER A 10 13.16 8.79 -8.19
C SER A 10 13.59 7.36 -8.50
N LEU A 11 14.70 7.18 -9.21
CA LEU A 11 15.28 5.86 -9.48
C LEU A 11 15.80 5.20 -8.21
N SER A 12 16.52 5.93 -7.37
CA SER A 12 16.99 5.41 -6.08
C SER A 12 15.82 5.04 -5.18
N PHE A 13 14.74 5.82 -5.21
CA PHE A 13 13.53 5.51 -4.47
C PHE A 13 12.91 4.18 -4.91
N THR A 14 12.61 4.04 -6.22
CA THR A 14 12.04 2.81 -6.78
C THR A 14 12.94 1.60 -6.54
N PHE A 15 14.26 1.77 -6.66
CA PHE A 15 15.21 0.68 -6.40
C PHE A 15 15.16 0.19 -4.95
N ARG A 16 15.19 1.11 -3.98
CA ARG A 16 15.11 0.75 -2.56
C ARG A 16 13.76 0.13 -2.19
N LEU A 17 12.68 0.64 -2.80
CA LEU A 17 11.34 0.07 -2.65
C LEU A 17 11.29 -1.39 -3.13
N ASN A 18 11.79 -1.67 -4.34
CA ASN A 18 11.88 -3.03 -4.88
C ASN A 18 12.76 -3.94 -4.03
N LYS A 19 13.86 -3.41 -3.49
CA LYS A 19 14.76 -4.13 -2.58
C LYS A 19 14.02 -4.54 -1.29
N SER A 20 13.24 -3.64 -0.71
CA SER A 20 12.43 -3.94 0.47
C SER A 20 11.40 -5.05 0.20
N TRP A 21 10.67 -4.99 -0.93
CA TRP A 21 9.78 -6.07 -1.37
C TRP A 21 10.50 -7.41 -1.53
N ALA A 22 11.72 -7.40 -2.08
CA ALA A 22 12.51 -8.61 -2.28
C ALA A 22 13.00 -9.24 -0.97
N TYR A 23 13.26 -8.45 0.07
CA TYR A 23 13.51 -8.98 1.41
C TYR A 23 12.24 -9.58 2.00
N LEU A 24 11.12 -8.88 1.87
CA LEU A 24 9.83 -9.35 2.40
C LEU A 24 9.40 -10.67 1.76
N SER A 25 9.58 -10.84 0.45
CA SER A 25 9.22 -12.08 -0.26
C SER A 25 10.08 -13.28 0.16
N LYS A 26 11.28 -13.03 0.70
CA LYS A 26 12.15 -14.05 1.30
C LYS A 26 11.87 -14.30 2.78
N GLY A 27 10.88 -13.60 3.35
CA GLY A 27 10.55 -13.66 4.78
C GLY A 27 11.49 -12.84 5.68
N ASP A 28 12.42 -12.06 5.11
CA ASP A 28 13.34 -11.20 5.87
C ASP A 28 12.66 -9.87 6.21
N VAL A 29 11.70 -9.94 7.14
CA VAL A 29 10.87 -8.80 7.55
C VAL A 29 11.71 -7.68 8.15
N CYS A 30 12.72 -8.01 8.97
CA CYS A 30 13.58 -7.01 9.62
C CYS A 30 14.36 -6.19 8.60
N ARG A 31 14.98 -6.82 7.59
CA ARG A 31 15.68 -6.05 6.54
C ARG A 31 14.73 -5.28 5.64
N SER A 32 13.56 -5.83 5.34
CA SER A 32 12.52 -5.13 4.59
C SER A 32 12.10 -3.84 5.30
N GLU A 33 11.89 -3.92 6.62
CA GLU A 33 11.54 -2.79 7.49
C GLU A 33 12.65 -1.72 7.51
N LEU A 34 13.90 -2.13 7.73
CA LEU A 34 15.04 -1.21 7.76
C LEU A 34 15.15 -0.41 6.46
N GLU A 35 15.05 -1.08 5.31
CA GLU A 35 15.14 -0.43 4.00
C GLU A 35 14.00 0.57 3.77
N ILE A 36 12.78 0.25 4.21
CA ILE A 36 11.64 1.15 3.99
C ILE A 36 11.65 2.34 4.95
N ASP A 37 12.03 2.14 6.21
CA ASP A 37 12.11 3.23 7.19
C ASP A 37 13.21 4.23 6.80
N GLU A 38 14.39 3.75 6.38
CA GLU A 38 15.44 4.63 5.85
C GLU A 38 15.01 5.38 4.59
N LEU A 39 14.20 4.75 3.72
CA LEU A 39 13.68 5.39 2.52
C LEU A 39 12.74 6.55 2.87
N PHE A 40 11.88 6.37 3.86
CA PHE A 40 10.90 7.37 4.31
C PHE A 40 11.55 8.55 5.04
N LEU A 41 12.73 8.39 5.63
CA LEU A 41 13.51 9.52 6.19
C LEU A 41 13.98 10.49 5.11
N ILE A 42 14.28 9.99 3.91
CA ILE A 42 14.88 10.78 2.82
C ILE A 42 13.80 11.33 1.88
N TYR A 43 12.69 10.61 1.73
CA TYR A 43 11.61 10.96 0.81
C TYR A 43 10.45 11.63 1.54
N ARG A 44 10.36 12.97 1.43
CA ARG A 44 9.42 13.78 2.21
C ARG A 44 7.96 13.75 1.72
N ASN A 45 7.67 13.20 0.54
CA ASN A 45 6.29 13.12 0.04
C ASN A 45 5.97 11.77 -0.63
N PRO A 46 6.00 10.66 0.14
CA PRO A 46 5.60 9.33 -0.34
C PRO A 46 4.19 9.33 -0.95
N PHE A 47 4.07 8.68 -2.10
CA PHE A 47 2.78 8.38 -2.72
C PHE A 47 1.95 7.44 -1.82
N PRO A 48 0.62 7.40 -1.97
CA PRO A 48 -0.24 6.59 -1.11
C PRO A 48 0.16 5.11 -1.09
N GLU A 49 0.52 4.54 -2.24
CA GLU A 49 0.94 3.14 -2.34
C GLU A 49 2.21 2.85 -1.53
N HIS A 50 3.10 3.83 -1.34
CA HIS A 50 4.29 3.63 -0.51
C HIS A 50 3.91 3.45 0.96
N HIS A 51 2.90 4.19 1.44
CA HIS A 51 2.34 4.00 2.77
C HIS A 51 1.65 2.64 2.91
N ILE A 52 0.95 2.16 1.87
CA ILE A 52 0.39 0.78 1.85
C ILE A 52 1.49 -0.24 2.07
N MET A 53 2.59 -0.12 1.31
CA MET A 53 3.71 -1.05 1.44
C MET A 53 4.33 -0.99 2.83
N ARG A 54 4.59 0.22 3.37
CA ARG A 54 5.16 0.39 4.71
C ARG A 54 4.24 -0.20 5.78
N GLY A 55 2.94 0.09 5.72
CA GLY A 55 1.93 -0.50 6.61
C GLY A 55 1.89 -2.03 6.50
N TYR A 56 1.98 -2.59 5.29
CA TYR A 56 2.02 -4.03 5.09
C TYR A 56 3.29 -4.67 5.69
N ILE A 57 4.45 -4.02 5.56
CA ILE A 57 5.70 -4.47 6.19
C ILE A 57 5.57 -4.43 7.72
N LYS A 58 5.01 -3.36 8.29
CA LYS A 58 4.76 -3.24 9.74
C LYS A 58 3.77 -4.30 10.25
N TYR A 59 2.73 -4.58 9.47
CA TYR A 59 1.80 -5.69 9.74
C TYR A 59 2.53 -7.04 9.78
N LYS A 60 3.42 -7.31 8.81
CA LYS A 60 4.25 -8.53 8.81
C LYS A 60 5.24 -8.57 9.97
N ALA A 61 5.71 -7.41 10.41
CA ALA A 61 6.56 -7.25 11.60
C ALA A 61 5.77 -7.32 12.93
N LYS A 62 4.45 -7.52 12.87
CA LYS A 62 3.53 -7.54 14.02
C LYS A 62 3.47 -6.20 14.79
N LYS A 63 3.84 -5.10 14.15
CA LYS A 63 3.73 -3.73 14.67
C LYS A 63 2.37 -3.15 14.27
N TYR A 64 1.31 -3.67 14.88
CA TYR A 64 -0.05 -3.48 14.39
C TYR A 64 -0.52 -2.02 14.48
N SER A 65 -0.27 -1.32 15.58
CA SER A 65 -0.62 0.11 15.70
C SER A 65 0.10 0.98 14.67
N GLU A 66 1.39 0.75 14.43
CA GLU A 66 2.15 1.44 13.36
C GLU A 66 1.59 1.10 11.97
N ALA A 67 1.19 -0.15 11.74
CA ALA A 67 0.59 -0.57 10.48
C ALA A 67 -0.74 0.16 10.22
N ILE A 68 -1.60 0.29 11.25
CA ILE A 68 -2.87 1.02 11.17
C ILE A 68 -2.62 2.46 10.74
N GLN A 69 -1.69 3.16 11.41
CA GLN A 69 -1.35 4.56 11.09
C GLN A 69 -0.92 4.72 9.61
N GLU A 70 -0.08 3.83 9.11
CA GLU A 70 0.36 3.87 7.71
C GLU A 70 -0.80 3.60 6.74
N PHE A 71 -1.71 2.68 7.06
CA PHE A 71 -2.89 2.42 6.24
C PHE A 71 -3.87 3.60 6.24
N GLU A 72 -4.10 4.25 7.38
CA GLU A 72 -4.94 5.45 7.47
C GLU A 72 -4.39 6.59 6.62
N ILE A 73 -3.08 6.88 6.74
CA ILE A 73 -2.41 7.89 5.91
C ILE A 73 -2.56 7.55 4.42
N SER A 74 -2.45 6.28 4.07
CA SER A 74 -2.62 5.86 2.68
C SER A 74 -4.04 6.11 2.17
N LEU A 75 -5.06 5.71 2.94
CA LEU A 75 -6.48 5.91 2.59
C LEU A 75 -6.79 7.39 2.37
N GLU A 76 -6.34 8.26 3.29
CA GLU A 76 -6.55 9.71 3.17
C GLU A 76 -5.91 10.29 1.91
N LYS A 77 -4.71 9.83 1.56
CA LYS A 77 -3.98 10.30 0.37
C LYS A 77 -4.48 9.69 -0.93
N LEU A 78 -5.04 8.48 -0.91
CA LEU A 78 -5.60 7.83 -2.11
C LEU A 78 -6.74 8.65 -2.72
N GLU A 79 -7.55 9.29 -1.89
CA GLU A 79 -8.63 10.15 -2.39
C GLU A 79 -8.09 11.39 -3.09
N GLN A 80 -6.97 11.92 -2.61
CA GLN A 80 -6.36 13.16 -3.09
C GLN A 80 -5.45 12.98 -4.32
N VAL A 81 -5.00 11.76 -4.63
CA VAL A 81 -4.08 11.54 -5.74
C VAL A 81 -4.82 11.54 -7.08
N GLU A 82 -4.49 12.50 -7.95
CA GLU A 82 -5.09 12.62 -9.29
C GLU A 82 -4.52 11.61 -10.28
N LYS A 83 -3.28 11.15 -10.06
CA LYS A 83 -2.57 10.25 -10.99
C LYS A 83 -3.19 8.85 -11.06
N PHE A 84 -3.93 8.43 -10.05
CA PHE A 84 -4.60 7.12 -10.05
C PHE A 84 -6.03 7.25 -10.53
N ASN A 85 -6.39 6.38 -11.48
CA ASN A 85 -7.78 6.17 -11.83
C ASN A 85 -8.54 5.49 -10.68
N GLN A 86 -9.86 5.56 -10.73
CA GLN A 86 -10.71 5.01 -9.67
C GLN A 86 -10.51 3.50 -9.48
N ASP A 87 -10.35 2.73 -10.56
CA ASP A 87 -10.10 1.29 -10.49
C ASP A 87 -8.82 0.96 -9.70
N THR A 88 -7.75 1.74 -9.88
CA THR A 88 -6.49 1.58 -9.15
C THR A 88 -6.67 1.95 -7.68
N LYS A 89 -7.39 3.03 -7.37
CA LYS A 89 -7.71 3.41 -5.99
C LYS A 89 -8.50 2.30 -5.29
N ASN A 90 -9.56 1.81 -5.94
CA ASN A 90 -10.40 0.73 -5.42
C ASN A 90 -9.60 -0.57 -5.25
N TYR A 91 -8.72 -0.93 -6.20
CA TYR A 91 -7.85 -2.10 -6.06
C TYR A 91 -6.95 -2.03 -4.82
N LEU A 92 -6.32 -0.87 -4.59
CA LEU A 92 -5.48 -0.65 -3.42
C LEU A 92 -6.28 -0.66 -2.10
N LYS A 93 -7.49 -0.09 -2.12
CA LYS A 93 -8.46 -0.18 -1.01
C LYS A 93 -8.81 -1.63 -0.66
N VAL A 94 -9.01 -2.48 -1.66
CA VAL A 94 -9.27 -3.91 -1.42
C VAL A 94 -8.06 -4.61 -0.83
N PHE A 95 -6.86 -4.34 -1.36
CA PHE A 95 -5.63 -4.91 -0.83
C PHE A 95 -5.43 -4.61 0.66
N LEU A 96 -5.68 -3.37 1.08
CA LEU A 96 -5.42 -2.95 2.45
C LEU A 96 -6.48 -3.42 3.46
N ARG A 97 -7.71 -3.75 3.03
CA ARG A 97 -8.80 -4.21 3.92
C ARG A 97 -8.36 -5.33 4.86
N GLY A 98 -7.82 -6.42 4.32
CA GLY A 98 -7.44 -7.59 5.10
C GLY A 98 -6.35 -7.30 6.15
N PRO A 99 -5.17 -6.80 5.75
CA PRO A 99 -4.09 -6.45 6.68
C PRO A 99 -4.49 -5.40 7.73
N MET A 100 -5.31 -4.43 7.34
CA MET A 100 -5.78 -3.38 8.26
C MET A 100 -6.77 -3.94 9.28
N ALA A 101 -7.78 -4.71 8.84
CA ALA A 101 -8.74 -5.36 9.73
C ALA A 101 -8.04 -6.23 10.78
N PHE A 102 -7.05 -7.02 10.35
CA PHE A 102 -6.27 -7.86 11.25
C PHE A 102 -5.47 -7.03 12.25
N SER A 103 -4.80 -5.97 11.77
CA SER A 103 -4.02 -5.08 12.65
C SER A 103 -4.91 -4.41 13.70
N ILE A 104 -6.09 -3.92 13.31
CA ILE A 104 -7.09 -3.32 14.23
C ILE A 104 -7.49 -4.33 15.31
N ALA A 105 -7.81 -5.56 14.93
CA ALA A 105 -8.19 -6.61 15.87
C ALA A 105 -7.06 -6.93 16.86
N MET A 106 -5.82 -7.03 16.39
CA MET A 106 -4.66 -7.36 17.22
C MET A 106 -4.21 -6.22 18.13
N ALA A 107 -4.35 -4.97 17.69
CA ALA A 107 -4.01 -3.79 18.47
C ALA A 107 -5.10 -3.40 19.47
N HIS A 108 -6.32 -3.98 19.35
CA HIS A 108 -7.52 -3.54 20.07
C HIS A 108 -7.82 -2.03 19.86
N GLU A 109 -7.56 -1.54 18.66
CA GLU A 109 -7.77 -0.14 18.27
C GLU A 109 -9.05 0.02 17.43
N LYS A 110 -9.37 1.27 17.08
CA LYS A 110 -10.43 1.60 16.12
C LYS A 110 -9.86 2.50 15.04
N SER A 111 -10.43 2.43 13.85
CA SER A 111 -10.08 3.30 12.74
C SER A 111 -11.34 3.72 11.99
N ARG A 112 -11.64 5.02 12.00
CA ARG A 112 -12.80 5.58 11.29
C ARG A 112 -12.67 5.37 9.78
N GLN A 113 -11.45 5.48 9.27
CA GLN A 113 -11.11 5.29 7.87
C GLN A 113 -11.37 3.83 7.46
N PHE A 114 -11.08 2.87 8.35
CA PHE A 114 -11.43 1.48 8.11
C PHE A 114 -12.93 1.22 8.19
N GLU A 115 -13.66 1.83 9.14
CA GLU A 115 -15.12 1.72 9.22
C GLU A 115 -15.77 2.17 7.90
N ILE A 116 -15.41 3.35 7.40
CA ILE A 116 -15.88 3.86 6.10
C ILE A 116 -15.52 2.90 4.97
N LEU A 117 -14.26 2.46 4.92
CA LEU A 117 -13.80 1.53 3.90
C LEU A 117 -14.55 0.20 3.93
N SER A 118 -14.90 -0.30 5.12
CA SER A 118 -15.54 -1.60 5.28
C SER A 118 -16.96 -1.63 4.72
N GLU A 119 -17.65 -0.49 4.72
CA GLU A 119 -19.01 -0.33 4.20
C GLU A 119 -19.04 0.09 2.72
N GLU A 120 -17.90 0.49 2.16
CA GLU A 120 -17.82 1.01 0.78
C GLU A 120 -18.05 -0.10 -0.26
N GLU A 121 -18.97 0.12 -1.20
CA GLU A 121 -19.08 -0.72 -2.39
C GLU A 121 -17.95 -0.35 -3.38
N LEU A 122 -17.09 -1.31 -3.68
CA LEU A 122 -15.93 -1.11 -4.55
C LEU A 122 -16.12 -1.88 -5.87
N GLN A 123 -16.23 -1.14 -6.96
CA GLN A 123 -16.23 -1.69 -8.31
C GLN A 123 -14.86 -1.50 -8.97
N ILE A 124 -14.34 -2.55 -9.61
CA ILE A 124 -13.00 -2.55 -10.20
C ILE A 124 -13.05 -3.22 -11.57
N ASP A 125 -12.67 -2.51 -12.63
CA ASP A 125 -12.21 -3.11 -13.87
C ASP A 125 -10.70 -3.34 -13.82
N LEU A 126 -10.28 -4.60 -13.70
CA LEU A 126 -8.88 -4.97 -13.53
C LEU A 126 -8.03 -4.70 -14.78
N SER A 127 -8.66 -4.49 -15.94
CA SER A 127 -7.95 -4.07 -17.15
C SER A 127 -7.45 -2.62 -17.06
N ASN A 128 -8.08 -1.79 -16.21
CA ASN A 128 -7.67 -0.41 -15.95
C ASN A 128 -6.62 -0.31 -14.83
N VAL A 129 -6.32 -1.41 -14.14
CA VAL A 129 -5.32 -1.44 -13.07
C VAL A 129 -3.94 -1.80 -13.64
N PRO A 130 -2.92 -0.93 -13.49
CA PRO A 130 -1.58 -1.19 -14.01
C PRO A 130 -1.01 -2.52 -13.52
N SER A 131 -0.38 -3.29 -14.42
CA SER A 131 0.23 -4.59 -14.07
C SER A 131 1.18 -4.48 -12.88
N ARG A 132 2.03 -3.45 -12.87
CA ARG A 132 2.97 -3.18 -11.76
C ARG A 132 2.28 -3.06 -10.40
N ILE A 133 1.04 -2.56 -10.34
CA ILE A 133 0.29 -2.44 -9.08
C ILE A 133 -0.24 -3.83 -8.69
N ARG A 134 -0.80 -4.57 -9.65
CA ARG A 134 -1.29 -5.94 -9.41
C ARG A 134 -0.19 -6.91 -9.00
N GLU A 135 1.02 -6.74 -9.52
CA GLU A 135 2.19 -7.57 -9.16
C GLU A 135 2.67 -7.34 -7.72
N HIS A 136 2.68 -6.10 -7.24
CA HIS A 136 3.15 -5.78 -5.89
C HIS A 136 2.07 -5.97 -4.83
N TYR A 137 0.81 -5.66 -5.15
CA TYR A 137 -0.32 -5.66 -4.21
C TYR A 137 -1.28 -6.80 -4.52
N ARG A 138 -0.74 -8.02 -4.61
CA ARG A 138 -1.53 -9.21 -4.95
C ARG A 138 -2.62 -9.45 -3.91
N THR A 139 -3.82 -9.60 -4.42
CA THR A 139 -5.04 -9.88 -3.66
C THR A 139 -5.57 -11.23 -4.13
N LYS A 140 -5.67 -12.18 -3.19
CA LYS A 140 -6.27 -13.47 -3.45
C LYS A 140 -7.68 -13.24 -4.01
N ASP A 141 -8.07 -14.05 -4.99
CA ASP A 141 -9.38 -14.01 -5.67
C ASP A 141 -9.61 -12.84 -6.65
N LEU A 142 -8.72 -11.84 -6.74
CA LEU A 142 -8.76 -10.80 -7.78
C LEU A 142 -7.87 -11.10 -9.00
N GLU A 143 -7.00 -12.10 -8.94
CA GLU A 143 -5.95 -12.31 -9.96
C GLU A 143 -6.48 -12.77 -11.32
N THR A 144 -7.65 -13.41 -11.35
CA THR A 144 -8.23 -14.02 -12.56
C THR A 144 -9.49 -13.32 -13.05
N ALA A 145 -10.02 -12.38 -12.28
CA ALA A 145 -11.23 -11.66 -12.65
C ALA A 145 -10.93 -10.54 -13.66
N LYS A 146 -11.93 -10.17 -14.48
CA LYS A 146 -11.85 -8.97 -15.34
C LYS A 146 -12.53 -7.77 -14.69
N LYS A 147 -13.70 -8.02 -14.08
CA LYS A 147 -14.47 -7.04 -13.31
C LYS A 147 -14.83 -7.63 -11.97
N VAL A 148 -14.75 -6.83 -10.92
CA VAL A 148 -15.07 -7.24 -9.56
C VAL A 148 -15.92 -6.18 -8.89
N THR A 149 -16.97 -6.63 -8.21
CA THR A 149 -17.76 -5.81 -7.29
C THR A 149 -17.58 -6.42 -5.90
N LEU A 150 -17.08 -5.62 -4.97
CA LEU A 150 -16.98 -5.99 -3.56
C LEU A 150 -17.99 -5.17 -2.79
N ILE A 151 -18.99 -5.86 -2.26
CA ILE A 151 -20.00 -5.29 -1.38
C ILE A 151 -19.43 -5.35 0.04
N GLY A 152 -19.60 -4.27 0.80
CA GLY A 152 -19.22 -4.16 2.21
C GLY A 152 -19.97 -5.15 3.09
#